data_AF-A0A5C5UYW2-F1
#
_entry.id   AF-A0A5C5UYW2-F1
#
_cell.length_a   1.000
_cell.length_b   1.000
_cell.length_c   1.000
_cell.angle_alpha   90.00
_cell.angle_beta   90.00
_cell.angle_gamma   90.00
#
_symmetry.space_group_name_H-M   'P 1'
#
loop_
_entity.id
_entity.type
_entity.pdbx_description
1 polymer ?
#
loop_
_entity_poly.entity_id
_entity_poly.type
_entity_poly.pdbx_seq_one_letter_code
_entity_poly.pdbx_strand_id
1 'polypeptide(L)'
;MNETDVDHRNTKLAKQVLLLADSPNKENQRTFFQELQNGRVGIKIPQELGAVPSGDYVTMPSSDLRIPIATLPSGEAMLLVLANVAWLSSVEPDSVFVELKGREVLQIAKNEAMGIIVQVLGPERQGWSGVSATDVAKILG
;
A
#
# COMPACT_ATOMS: atom_id res chain seq x y z
N MET A 1 -10.29 -3.59 18.05
CA MET A 1 -10.22 -2.56 17.00
C MET A 1 -11.39 -2.86 16.09
N ASN A 2 -12.35 -1.94 15.92
CA ASN A 2 -13.59 -2.23 15.17
C ASN A 2 -13.29 -2.36 13.67
N GLU A 3 -13.86 -3.39 13.05
CA GLU A 3 -13.78 -3.69 11.61
C GLU A 3 -14.19 -2.49 10.74
N THR A 4 -15.17 -1.71 11.22
CA THR A 4 -15.67 -0.48 10.58
C THR A 4 -14.61 0.63 10.42
N ASP A 5 -13.62 0.70 11.32
CA ASP A 5 -12.56 1.72 11.26
C ASP A 5 -11.50 1.39 10.20
N VAL A 6 -11.32 0.11 9.87
CA VAL A 6 -10.32 -0.36 8.88
C VAL A 6 -10.82 -0.04 7.47
N ASP A 7 -12.08 -0.36 7.18
CA ASP A 7 -12.71 -0.06 5.87
C ASP A 7 -12.71 1.44 5.55
N HIS A 8 -12.97 2.28 6.55
CA HIS A 8 -13.00 3.73 6.35
C HIS A 8 -11.63 4.30 5.99
N ARG A 9 -10.54 3.77 6.58
CA ARG A 9 -9.17 4.25 6.33
C ARG A 9 -8.61 3.77 5.00
N ASN A 10 -8.87 2.51 4.64
CA ASN A 10 -8.50 1.97 3.31
C ASN A 10 -9.19 2.77 2.20
N THR A 11 -10.45 3.13 2.41
CA THR A 11 -11.20 3.98 1.47
C THR A 11 -10.61 5.39 1.34
N LYS A 12 -10.08 5.99 2.41
CA LYS A 12 -9.45 7.32 2.36
C LYS A 12 -8.13 7.30 1.59
N LEU A 13 -7.24 6.35 1.88
CA LEU A 13 -5.96 6.25 1.18
C LEU A 13 -6.17 6.00 -0.32
N ALA A 14 -7.08 5.08 -0.69
CA ALA A 14 -7.40 4.82 -2.09
C ALA A 14 -7.88 6.08 -2.82
N LYS A 15 -8.74 6.90 -2.19
CA LYS A 15 -9.17 8.19 -2.75
C LYS A 15 -8.01 9.15 -2.97
N GLN A 16 -7.07 9.25 -2.03
CA GLN A 16 -5.92 10.14 -2.17
C GLN A 16 -4.94 9.69 -3.25
N VAL A 17 -4.72 8.38 -3.41
CA VAL A 17 -3.92 7.82 -4.51
C VAL A 17 -4.48 8.26 -5.86
N LEU A 18 -5.79 8.14 -6.03
CA LEU A 18 -6.48 8.51 -7.25
C LEU A 18 -6.50 10.03 -7.48
N LEU A 19 -6.77 10.82 -6.43
CA LEU A 19 -6.78 12.28 -6.51
C LEU A 19 -5.39 12.84 -6.88
N LEU A 20 -4.33 12.33 -6.28
CA LEU A 20 -2.97 12.76 -6.59
C LEU A 20 -2.57 12.40 -8.02
N ALA A 21 -2.99 11.22 -8.51
CA ALA A 21 -2.73 10.79 -9.88
C ALA A 21 -3.40 11.71 -10.91
N ASP A 22 -4.64 12.13 -10.68
CA ASP A 22 -5.36 13.02 -11.61
C ASP A 22 -4.92 14.47 -11.53
N SER A 23 -4.58 14.94 -10.32
CA SER A 23 -4.36 16.36 -10.03
C SER A 23 -3.12 16.53 -9.17
N PRO A 24 -1.92 16.36 -9.75
CA PRO A 24 -0.67 16.42 -9.01
C PRO A 24 -0.39 17.84 -8.54
N ASN A 25 -0.44 18.06 -7.22
CA ASN A 25 -0.03 19.29 -6.58
C ASN A 25 0.48 19.01 -5.15
N LYS A 26 1.12 20.00 -4.52
CA LYS A 26 1.74 19.86 -3.20
C LYS A 26 0.75 19.56 -2.08
N GLU A 27 -0.48 20.04 -2.18
CA GLU A 27 -1.51 19.80 -1.17
C GLU A 27 -2.00 18.35 -1.23
N ASN A 28 -2.36 17.87 -2.42
CA ASN A 28 -2.76 16.48 -2.65
C ASN A 28 -1.63 15.52 -2.27
N GLN A 29 -0.38 15.87 -2.58
CA GLN A 29 0.79 15.08 -2.22
C GLN A 29 0.94 14.98 -0.69
N ARG A 30 0.83 16.09 0.03
CA ARG A 30 0.90 16.10 1.50
C ARG A 30 -0.21 15.27 2.12
N THR A 31 -1.45 15.40 1.63
CA THR A 31 -2.58 14.62 2.13
C THR A 31 -2.40 13.12 1.83
N PHE A 32 -1.93 12.76 0.64
CA PHE A 32 -1.57 11.39 0.32
C PHE A 32 -0.49 10.84 1.26
N PHE A 33 0.58 11.58 1.55
CA PHE A 33 1.62 11.15 2.47
C PHE A 33 1.09 10.94 3.90
N GLN A 34 0.23 11.84 4.37
CA GLN A 34 -0.41 11.72 5.68
C GLN A 34 -1.34 10.50 5.76
N GLU A 35 -2.16 10.26 4.74
CA GLU A 35 -3.04 9.09 4.68
C GLU A 35 -2.24 7.80 4.51
N LEU A 36 -1.12 7.81 3.77
CA LEU A 36 -0.24 6.65 3.68
C LEU A 36 0.38 6.34 5.04
N GLN A 37 0.89 7.34 5.76
CA GLN A 37 1.50 7.15 7.07
C GLN A 37 0.52 6.57 8.11
N ASN A 38 -0.74 6.98 8.07
CA ASN A 38 -1.76 6.61 9.06
C ASN A 38 -2.69 5.47 8.63
N GLY A 39 -2.70 5.17 7.33
CA GLY A 39 -3.56 4.17 6.70
C GLY A 39 -2.93 2.78 6.71
N ARG A 40 -3.61 1.87 6.01
CA ARG A 40 -3.12 0.52 5.76
C ARG A 40 -2.99 0.29 4.28
N VAL A 41 -2.07 -0.61 3.95
CA VAL A 41 -1.84 -1.06 2.59
C VAL A 41 -1.73 -2.57 2.58
N GLY A 42 -2.09 -3.18 1.45
CA GLY A 42 -2.00 -4.61 1.25
C GLY A 42 -0.86 -5.01 0.35
N ILE A 43 -0.40 -6.22 0.56
CA ILE A 43 0.48 -6.94 -0.36
C ILE A 43 -0.29 -8.17 -0.80
N LYS A 44 -0.42 -8.37 -2.11
CA LYS A 44 -0.96 -9.61 -2.66
C LYS A 44 0.09 -10.70 -2.52
N ILE A 45 -0.27 -11.81 -1.89
CA ILE A 45 0.60 -12.96 -1.68
C ILE A 45 0.25 -14.05 -2.70
N PRO A 46 1.24 -14.74 -3.30
CA PRO A 46 0.98 -15.94 -4.11
C PRO A 46 0.16 -16.96 -3.32
N GLN A 47 -0.86 -17.55 -3.95
CA GLN A 47 -1.73 -18.57 -3.33
C GLN A 47 -0.97 -19.76 -2.73
N GLU A 48 0.23 -20.04 -3.24
CA GLU A 48 1.14 -21.10 -2.79
C GLU A 48 1.50 -21.00 -1.30
N LEU A 49 1.34 -19.81 -0.70
CA LEU A 49 1.58 -19.55 0.73
C LEU A 49 0.32 -19.75 1.62
N GLY A 50 -0.79 -20.21 1.04
CA GLY A 50 -2.03 -20.59 1.74
C GLY A 50 -3.09 -19.49 1.81
N ALA A 51 -4.37 -19.90 1.94
CA ALA A 51 -5.51 -18.99 2.07
C ALA A 51 -5.56 -18.37 3.48
N VAL A 52 -5.63 -17.04 3.56
CA VAL A 52 -5.79 -16.31 4.83
C VAL A 52 -7.18 -15.69 4.84
N PRO A 53 -7.98 -15.88 5.89
CA PRO A 53 -9.28 -15.23 6.01
C PRO A 53 -9.13 -13.69 5.94
N SER A 54 -10.05 -13.05 5.22
CA SER A 54 -10.14 -11.58 5.19
C SER A 54 -10.28 -11.05 6.62
N GLY A 55 -9.42 -10.10 7.01
CA GLY A 55 -9.40 -9.50 8.35
C GLY A 55 -8.38 -10.13 9.32
N ASP A 56 -7.77 -11.26 8.97
CA ASP A 56 -6.71 -11.88 9.78
C ASP A 56 -5.32 -11.34 9.41
N TYR A 57 -4.54 -10.99 10.44
CA TYR A 57 -3.13 -10.65 10.27
C TYR A 57 -2.32 -11.92 10.13
N VAL A 58 -1.71 -12.16 8.97
CA VAL A 58 -0.58 -13.09 8.93
C VAL A 58 0.65 -12.38 9.47
N THR A 59 0.90 -12.54 10.76
CA THR A 59 2.26 -12.43 11.27
C THR A 59 2.98 -13.72 10.87
N MET A 60 3.62 -13.71 9.69
CA MET A 60 4.56 -14.78 9.37
C MET A 60 5.73 -14.68 10.37
N PRO A 61 6.17 -15.80 10.97
CA PRO A 61 7.44 -15.85 11.68
C PRO A 61 8.50 -15.23 10.78
N SER A 62 9.17 -14.21 11.30
CA SER A 62 10.10 -13.35 10.58
C SER A 62 11.14 -14.15 9.77
N SER A 63 10.98 -14.18 8.45
CA SER A 63 12.09 -14.18 7.47
C SER A 63 11.66 -14.03 6.00
N ASP A 64 10.40 -14.31 5.63
CA ASP A 64 10.04 -14.44 4.20
C ASP A 64 8.92 -13.53 3.67
N LEU A 65 8.41 -12.55 4.44
CA LEU A 65 7.47 -11.56 3.88
C LEU A 65 8.22 -10.65 2.89
N ARG A 66 8.04 -10.89 1.59
CA ARG A 66 8.62 -10.09 0.52
C ARG A 66 7.57 -9.16 -0.06
N ILE A 67 7.77 -7.86 0.11
CA ILE A 67 7.00 -6.85 -0.62
C ILE A 67 7.48 -6.86 -2.08
N PRO A 68 6.59 -6.97 -3.08
CA PRO A 68 7.01 -6.94 -4.47
C PRO A 68 7.75 -5.64 -4.80
N ILE A 69 8.80 -5.73 -5.61
CA ILE A 69 9.60 -4.58 -6.04
C ILE A 69 9.34 -4.34 -7.52
N ALA A 70 9.03 -3.09 -7.87
CA ALA A 70 9.00 -2.61 -9.24
C ALA A 70 10.22 -1.71 -9.48
N THR A 71 10.78 -1.77 -10.68
CA THR A 71 11.86 -0.86 -11.09
C THR A 71 11.30 0.14 -12.09
N LEU A 72 11.41 1.43 -11.78
CA LEU A 72 11.02 2.50 -12.69
C LEU A 72 11.98 2.55 -13.90
N PRO A 73 11.59 3.15 -15.04
CA PRO A 73 12.49 3.35 -16.18
C PRO A 73 13.79 4.11 -15.83
N SER A 74 13.78 4.90 -14.75
CA SER A 74 14.95 5.59 -14.19
C SER A 74 15.94 4.66 -13.48
N GLY A 75 15.57 3.40 -13.23
CA GLY A 75 16.33 2.44 -12.42
C GLY A 75 15.99 2.47 -10.92
N GLU A 76 15.10 3.37 -10.47
CA GLU A 76 14.69 3.44 -9.07
C GLU A 76 13.84 2.22 -8.67
N ALA A 77 14.22 1.57 -7.56
CA ALA A 77 13.48 0.47 -6.98
C ALA A 77 12.37 0.97 -6.06
N MET A 78 11.17 0.42 -6.24
CA MET A 78 9.95 0.84 -5.56
C MET A 78 9.24 -0.37 -4.94
N LEU A 79 8.92 -0.32 -3.65
CA LEU A 79 8.02 -1.29 -3.03
C LEU A 79 6.59 -1.10 -3.56
N LEU A 80 5.94 -2.17 -3.96
CA LEU A 80 4.59 -2.15 -4.52
C LEU A 80 3.55 -2.61 -3.50
N VAL A 81 2.56 -1.75 -3.24
CA VAL A 81 1.48 -2.03 -2.28
C VAL A 81 0.11 -1.56 -2.81
N LEU A 82 -0.96 -2.06 -2.20
CA LEU A 82 -2.35 -1.84 -2.60
C LEU A 82 -3.11 -1.02 -1.54
N ALA A 83 -3.91 -0.03 -1.94
CA ALA A 83 -4.66 0.82 -1.01
C ALA A 83 -6.11 0.36 -0.77
N ASN A 84 -6.65 -0.55 -1.57
CA ASN A 84 -8.07 -0.95 -1.55
C ASN A 84 -8.28 -2.45 -1.28
N VAL A 85 -7.56 -2.97 -0.28
CA VAL A 85 -7.52 -4.40 0.08
C VAL A 85 -8.89 -4.97 0.44
N ALA A 86 -9.70 -4.24 1.20
CA ALA A 86 -11.03 -4.69 1.59
C ALA A 86 -11.93 -4.96 0.37
N TRP A 87 -11.90 -4.05 -0.61
CA TRP A 87 -12.63 -4.24 -1.86
C TRP A 87 -12.05 -5.42 -2.65
N LEU A 88 -10.72 -5.49 -2.82
CA LEU A 88 -10.07 -6.59 -3.52
C LEU A 88 -10.38 -7.96 -2.92
N SER A 89 -10.43 -8.07 -1.59
CA SER A 89 -10.76 -9.31 -0.89
C SER A 89 -12.21 -9.75 -1.13
N SER A 90 -13.12 -8.80 -1.40
CA SER A 90 -14.52 -9.12 -1.73
C SER A 90 -14.74 -9.54 -3.18
N VAL A 91 -13.89 -9.10 -4.11
CA VAL A 91 -14.02 -9.41 -5.55
C VAL A 91 -13.07 -10.50 -6.04
N GLU A 92 -11.98 -10.75 -5.30
CA GLU A 92 -11.02 -11.82 -5.56
C GLU A 92 -10.97 -12.74 -4.33
N PRO A 93 -12.01 -13.56 -4.08
CA PRO A 93 -12.12 -14.36 -2.86
C PRO A 93 -11.01 -15.42 -2.72
N ASP A 94 -10.39 -15.79 -3.83
CA ASP A 94 -9.25 -16.74 -3.83
C ASP A 94 -7.89 -16.03 -3.67
N SER A 95 -7.85 -14.70 -3.66
CA SER A 95 -6.64 -13.92 -3.45
C SER A 95 -6.37 -13.72 -1.96
N VAL A 96 -5.10 -13.73 -1.61
CA VAL A 96 -4.63 -13.55 -0.23
C VAL A 96 -3.88 -12.23 -0.15
N PHE A 97 -4.27 -11.41 0.82
CA PHE A 97 -3.65 -10.12 1.06
C PHE A 97 -3.13 -10.04 2.49
N VAL A 98 -1.91 -9.54 2.65
CA VAL A 98 -1.38 -9.15 3.96
C VAL A 98 -1.46 -7.65 4.11
N GLU A 99 -2.19 -7.20 5.12
CA GLU A 99 -2.33 -5.78 5.46
C GLU A 99 -1.25 -5.33 6.44
N LEU A 100 -0.49 -4.32 6.04
CA LEU A 100 0.50 -3.63 6.86
C LEU A 100 0.07 -2.20 7.16
N LYS A 101 0.55 -1.64 8.26
CA LYS A 101 0.42 -0.19 8.45
C LYS A 101 1.31 0.51 7.43
N GLY A 102 0.83 1.57 6.80
CA GLY A 102 1.66 2.26 5.81
C GLY A 102 2.96 2.83 6.41
N ARG A 103 2.97 3.18 7.70
CA ARG A 103 4.21 3.51 8.43
C ARG A 103 5.24 2.37 8.49
N GLU A 104 4.81 1.11 8.60
CA GLU A 104 5.71 -0.05 8.60
C GLU A 104 6.34 -0.22 7.21
N VAL A 105 5.55 -0.07 6.15
CA VAL A 105 6.04 -0.11 4.77
C VAL A 105 7.01 1.04 4.49
N LEU A 106 6.70 2.25 4.95
CA LEU A 106 7.62 3.40 4.89
C LEU A 106 8.95 3.10 5.58
N GLN A 107 8.93 2.42 6.73
CA GLN A 107 10.16 2.08 7.46
C GLN A 107 11.00 1.05 6.69
N ILE A 108 10.36 0.04 6.10
CA ILE A 108 11.03 -0.95 5.25
C ILE A 108 11.66 -0.24 4.04
N ALA A 109 10.89 0.60 3.33
CA ALA A 109 11.39 1.37 2.20
C ALA A 109 12.59 2.26 2.58
N LYS A 110 12.53 2.95 3.73
CA LYS A 110 13.63 3.78 4.24
C LYS A 110 14.90 2.95 4.48
N ASN A 111 14.77 1.78 5.11
CA ASN A 111 15.91 0.92 5.43
C ASN A 111 16.59 0.36 4.18
N GLU A 112 15.81 0.10 3.13
CA GLU A 112 16.28 -0.45 1.85
C GLU A 112 16.63 0.63 0.81
N ALA A 113 16.52 1.92 1.17
CA ALA A 113 16.70 3.06 0.26
C ALA A 113 15.83 3.00 -1.01
N MET A 114 14.58 2.54 -0.87
CA MET A 114 13.60 2.38 -1.95
C MET A 114 12.47 3.42 -1.83
N GLY A 115 11.81 3.68 -2.96
CA GLY A 115 10.51 4.36 -2.94
C GLY A 115 9.34 3.39 -2.73
N ILE A 116 8.12 3.91 -2.83
CA ILE A 116 6.88 3.13 -2.71
C ILE A 116 5.93 3.51 -3.84
N ILE A 117 5.34 2.53 -4.50
CA ILE A 117 4.17 2.70 -5.37
C ILE A 117 2.96 2.16 -4.62
N VAL A 118 1.96 3.02 -4.44
CA VAL A 118 0.66 2.64 -3.87
C VAL A 118 -0.36 2.61 -4.99
N GLN A 119 -0.98 1.44 -5.21
CA GLN A 119 -1.95 1.21 -6.28
C GLN A 119 -3.37 1.10 -5.77
N VAL A 120 -4.32 1.51 -6.61
CA VAL A 120 -5.74 1.21 -6.49
C VAL A 120 -6.14 0.44 -7.73
N LEU A 121 -6.73 -0.74 -7.52
CA LEU A 121 -7.21 -1.62 -8.59
C LEU A 121 -8.74 -1.70 -8.55
N GLY A 122 -9.43 -1.49 -9.65
CA GLY A 122 -10.89 -1.52 -9.68
C GLY A 122 -11.43 -1.60 -11.12
N PRO A 123 -12.69 -2.02 -11.30
CA PRO A 123 -13.32 -2.12 -12.61
C PRO A 123 -13.61 -0.74 -13.20
N GLU A 124 -14.02 0.22 -12.37
CA GLU A 124 -14.36 1.58 -12.81
C GLU A 124 -13.13 2.47 -12.86
N ARG A 125 -12.13 2.21 -12.00
CA ARG A 125 -10.96 3.05 -11.90
C ARG A 125 -9.76 2.32 -11.34
N GLN A 126 -8.63 2.56 -12.01
CA GLN A 126 -7.31 2.11 -11.60
C GLN A 126 -6.37 3.31 -11.60
N GLY A 127 -5.39 3.29 -10.69
CA GLY A 127 -4.42 4.36 -10.60
C GLY A 127 -3.34 4.04 -9.58
N TRP A 128 -2.28 4.83 -9.61
CA TRP A 128 -1.17 4.67 -8.69
C TRP A 128 -0.55 6.02 -8.38
N SER A 129 0.04 6.11 -7.20
CA SER A 129 0.83 7.26 -6.77
C SER A 129 2.12 6.76 -6.12
N GLY A 130 3.22 7.45 -6.43
CA GLY A 130 4.56 7.11 -5.94
C GLY A 130 5.02 8.02 -4.82
N VAL A 131 5.83 7.47 -3.92
CA VAL A 131 6.67 8.20 -2.97
C VAL A 131 8.12 7.87 -3.29
N SER A 132 8.92 8.86 -3.67
CA SER A 132 10.34 8.65 -3.95
C SER A 132 11.10 8.21 -2.69
N ALA A 133 12.23 7.53 -2.82
CA ALA A 133 13.07 7.17 -1.66
C ALA A 133 13.45 8.39 -0.80
N THR A 134 13.65 9.55 -1.46
CA THR A 134 13.95 10.82 -0.79
C THR A 134 12.77 11.30 0.06
N ASP A 135 11.54 11.19 -0.45
CA ASP A 135 10.36 11.63 0.29
C ASP A 135 9.94 10.63 1.37
N VAL A 136 10.18 9.33 1.17
CA VAL A 136 10.03 8.30 2.22
C VAL A 136 10.84 8.70 3.45
N ALA A 137 12.10 9.09 3.28
CA ALA A 137 12.95 9.55 4.38
C ALA A 137 12.35 10.78 5.08
N LYS A 138 11.85 11.78 4.34
CA LYS A 138 11.25 13.00 4.91
C LYS A 138 9.97 12.73 5.69
N ILE A 139 9.12 11.79 5.24
CA ILE A 139 7.84 11.47 5.89
C ILE A 139 8.06 10.89 7.30
N LEU A 140 9.14 10.13 7.48
CA LEU A 140 9.44 9.47 8.75
C LEU A 140 10.25 10.33 9.75
N GLY A 141 10.75 11.49 9.32
CA GLY A 141 11.73 12.30 10.07
C GLY A 141 13.15 11.76 9.94
#